data_AF-A0A0D3IBM8-F1
#
_entry.id   AF-A0A0D3IBM8-F1
#
_cell.length_a   1.000
_cell.length_b   1.000
_cell.length_c   1.000
_cell.angle_alpha   90.00
_cell.angle_beta   90.00
_cell.angle_gamma   90.00
#
_symmetry.space_group_name_H-M   'P 1'
#
loop_
_entity.id
_entity.type
_entity.pdbx_description
1 polymer ?
#
loop_
_entity_poly.entity_id
_entity_poly.type
_entity_poly.pdbx_seq_one_letter_code
_entity_poly.pdbx_strand_id
1 'polypeptide(L)' 'DEVRAAFEEFDTDGSGSLEVKELQQALARLGVETSSDAARRILDKFDKDGDGTIGLDEFTKLV' A
#
# COMPACT_ATOMS: atom_id res chain seq x y z
N ASP A 1 -6.16 -5.96 15.02
CA ASP A 1 -6.65 -6.12 13.64
C ASP A 1 -5.53 -6.61 12.76
N GLU A 2 -5.69 -7.77 12.12
CA GLU A 2 -4.70 -8.31 11.18
C GLU A 2 -4.38 -7.33 10.04
N VAL A 3 -5.39 -6.57 9.59
CA VAL A 3 -5.22 -5.53 8.57
C VAL A 3 -4.29 -4.41 9.04
N ARG A 4 -4.44 -3.96 10.29
CA ARG A 4 -3.57 -2.91 10.86
C ARG A 4 -2.14 -3.41 11.06
N ALA A 5 -1.96 -4.65 11.49
CA ALA A 5 -0.63 -5.24 11.64
C ALA A 5 0.08 -5.38 10.27
N ALA A 6 -0.65 -5.78 9.23
CA ALA A 6 -0.12 -5.81 7.87
C ALA A 6 0.20 -4.41 7.34
N PHE A 7 -0.66 -3.42 7.63
CA PHE A 7 -0.41 -2.02 7.28
C PHE A 7 0.86 -1.49 7.94
N GLU A 8 1.03 -1.70 9.24
CA GLU A 8 2.25 -1.29 9.99
C GLU A 8 3.51 -2.06 9.53
N GLU A 9 3.36 -3.25 8.94
CA GLU A 9 4.49 -3.99 8.35
C GLU A 9 4.91 -3.42 6.97
N PHE A 10 3.96 -2.81 6.26
CA PHE A 10 4.18 -2.19 4.96
C PHE A 10 4.59 -0.71 5.06
N ASP A 11 4.05 0.03 6.03
CA ASP A 11 4.37 1.42 6.37
C ASP A 11 5.72 1.44 7.12
N THR A 12 6.79 1.46 6.32
CA THR A 12 8.16 1.35 6.82
C THR A 12 8.69 2.66 7.38
N ASP A 13 8.14 3.79 6.93
CA ASP A 13 8.53 5.10 7.40
C ASP A 13 7.65 5.62 8.57
N GLY A 14 6.53 4.95 8.84
CA GLY A 14 5.61 5.28 9.92
C GLY A 14 4.81 6.55 9.63
N SER A 15 4.61 6.89 8.36
CA SER A 15 3.85 8.06 7.93
C SER A 15 2.35 7.94 8.22
N GLY A 16 1.85 6.71 8.42
CA GLY A 16 0.43 6.41 8.57
C GLY A 16 -0.29 6.26 7.23
N SER A 17 0.45 6.15 6.13
CA SER A 17 -0.01 6.06 4.75
C SER A 17 0.97 5.22 3.95
N LEU A 18 0.50 4.37 3.02
CA LEU A 18 1.38 3.59 2.15
C LEU A 18 1.66 4.33 0.86
N GLU A 19 2.91 4.75 0.66
CA GLU A 19 3.34 5.30 -0.62
C GLU A 19 3.50 4.19 -1.68
N VAL A 20 3.51 4.56 -2.97
CA VAL A 20 3.82 3.64 -4.10
C VAL A 20 5.07 2.81 -3.84
N LYS A 21 6.11 3.41 -3.25
CA LYS A 21 7.38 2.74 -2.98
C LYS A 21 7.26 1.67 -1.90
N GLU A 22 6.50 1.95 -0.86
CA GLU A 22 6.27 1.04 0.26
C GLU A 22 5.40 -0.13 -0.17
N LEU A 23 4.33 0.16 -0.93
CA LEU A 23 3.52 -0.85 -1.59
C LEU A 23 4.36 -1.76 -2.51
N GLN A 24 5.28 -1.18 -3.29
CA GLN A 24 6.17 -1.94 -4.16
C GLN A 24 7.14 -2.82 -3.36
N GLN A 25 7.69 -2.32 -2.25
CA GLN A 25 8.55 -3.12 -1.37
C GLN A 25 7.78 -4.25 -0.69
N ALA A 26 6.56 -3.98 -0.21
CA ALA A 26 5.66 -4.97 0.38
C ALA A 26 5.37 -6.12 -0.60
N LEU A 27 4.98 -5.78 -1.82
CA LEU A 27 4.70 -6.76 -2.87
C LEU A 27 5.95 -7.57 -3.25
N ALA A 28 7.11 -6.91 -3.34
CA ALA A 28 8.39 -7.60 -3.58
C ALA A 28 8.75 -8.58 -2.45
N ARG A 29 8.49 -8.24 -1.18
CA ARG A 29 8.69 -9.14 -0.03
C ARG A 29 7.77 -10.36 -0.06
N LEU A 30 6.57 -10.20 -0.62
CA LEU A 30 5.62 -11.31 -0.86
C LEU A 30 5.98 -12.16 -2.08
N GLY A 31 7.10 -11.87 -2.76
CA GLY A 31 7.52 -12.57 -3.97
C GLY A 31 6.74 -12.17 -5.23
N VAL A 32 5.95 -11.09 -5.15
CA VAL A 32 5.25 -10.52 -6.29
C VAL A 32 6.15 -9.46 -6.91
N GLU A 33 6.74 -9.78 -8.07
CA GLU A 33 7.47 -8.79 -8.87
C GLU A 33 6.48 -7.80 -9.51
N THR A 34 6.11 -6.77 -8.76
CA THR A 34 5.35 -5.64 -9.32
C THR A 34 6.28 -4.62 -9.95
N SER A 35 6.11 -4.44 -11.25
CA SER A 35 6.59 -3.25 -11.96
C SER A 35 5.96 -1.98 -11.37
N SER A 36 6.64 -0.85 -11.45
CA SER A 36 6.12 0.44 -10.96
C SER A 36 4.75 0.79 -11.56
N ASP A 37 4.45 0.35 -12.78
CA ASP A 37 3.14 0.51 -13.43
C ASP A 37 2.02 -0.28 -12.71
N ALA A 38 2.33 -1.48 -12.22
CA ALA A 38 1.37 -2.32 -11.50
C ALA A 38 1.09 -1.76 -10.10
N ALA A 39 2.14 -1.36 -9.37
CA ALA A 39 1.99 -0.71 -8.07
C ALA A 39 1.16 0.58 -8.20
N ARG A 40 1.40 1.37 -9.25
CA ARG A 40 0.64 2.59 -9.52
C ARG A 40 -0.83 2.32 -9.86
N ARG A 41 -1.13 1.26 -10.62
CA ARG A 41 -2.52 0.85 -10.90
C ARG A 41 -3.26 0.37 -9.66
N ILE A 42 -2.55 -0.29 -8.73
CA ILE A 42 -3.12 -0.67 -7.44
C ILE A 42 -3.42 0.62 -6.66
N LEU A 43 -2.44 1.52 -6.54
CA LEU A 43 -2.62 2.81 -5.90
C LEU A 43 -3.82 3.57 -6.49
N ASP A 44 -3.86 3.85 -7.80
CA ASP A 44 -4.97 4.55 -8.47
C ASP A 44 -6.35 3.90 -8.26
N LYS A 45 -6.40 2.59 -7.96
CA LYS A 45 -7.66 1.88 -7.73
C LYS A 45 -8.19 2.10 -6.31
N PHE A 46 -7.30 2.22 -5.35
CA PHE A 46 -7.60 2.22 -3.92
C PHE A 46 -7.46 3.59 -3.25
N ASP A 47 -6.59 4.45 -3.78
CA ASP A 47 -6.50 5.88 -3.50
C ASP A 47 -7.81 6.56 -3.94
N LYS A 48 -8.70 6.81 -2.97
CA LYS A 48 -10.02 7.40 -3.18
C LYS A 48 -10.02 8.90 -2.96
N ASP A 49 -9.14 9.39 -2.09
CA ASP A 49 -9.02 10.82 -1.82
C ASP A 49 -8.06 11.53 -2.80
N GLY A 50 -7.28 10.77 -3.56
CA GLY A 50 -6.36 11.27 -4.57
C GLY A 50 -5.09 11.87 -3.98
N ASP A 51 -4.72 11.49 -2.76
CA ASP A 51 -3.54 12.02 -2.08
C ASP A 51 -2.21 11.40 -2.55
N GLY A 52 -2.30 10.35 -3.38
CA GLY A 52 -1.16 9.64 -3.94
C GLY A 52 -0.57 8.57 -3.00
N THR A 53 -1.29 8.23 -1.94
CA THR A 53 -0.95 7.20 -0.95
C THR A 53 -2.17 6.32 -0.66
N ILE A 54 -2.01 5.27 0.15
CA ILE A 54 -3.12 4.46 0.65
C ILE A 54 -3.15 4.58 2.17
N GLY A 55 -4.16 5.24 2.71
CA GLY A 55 -4.39 5.32 4.14
C GLY A 55 -4.93 4.00 4.73
N LEU A 56 -4.94 3.88 6.06
CA LEU A 56 -5.47 2.70 6.75
C LEU A 56 -6.95 2.40 6.39
N ASP A 57 -7.78 3.43 6.19
CA ASP A 57 -9.19 3.29 5.80
C ASP A 57 -9.37 2.81 4.35
N GLU A 58 -8.38 3.05 3.51
CA GLU A 58 -8.36 2.59 2.11
C GLU A 58 -7.76 1.19 2.03
N PHE A 59 -6.73 0.92 2.82
CA PHE A 59 -6.12 -0.41 2.96
C PHE A 59 -7.08 -1.45 3.57
N THR A 60 -7.97 -1.03 4.47
CA THR A 60 -9.06 -1.89 4.98
C THR A 60 -10.11 -2.23 3.92
N LYS A 61 -10.21 -1.49 2.82
CA LYS A 61 -11.05 -1.86 1.66
C LYS A 61 -10.33 -2.79 0.68
N LEU A 62 -9.02 -3.01 0.88
CA LEU A 62 -8.14 -3.84 0.06
C LEU A 62 -8.20 -5.31 0.50
N VAL A 63 -8.45 -5.56 1.79
CA VAL A 63 -8.51 -6.88 2.44
C VAL A 63 -9.94 -7.32 2.71
#